data_AF-A0A645GW02-F1
#
_entry.id   AF-A0A645GW02-F1
#
_cell.length_a   1.000
_cell.length_b   1.000
_cell.length_c   1.000
_cell.angle_alpha   90.00
_cell.angle_beta   90.00
_cell.angle_gamma   90.00
#
_symmetry.space_group_name_H-M   'P 1'
#
loop_
_entity.id
_entity.type
_entity.pdbx_description
1 polymer ?
#
loop_
_entity_poly.entity_id
_entity_poly.type
_entity_poly.pdbx_seq_one_letter_code
_entity_poly.pdbx_strand_id
1 'polypeptide(L)'
;MLYPRISVGIPFGPEFFSFTTQDVVNAFVAAILGLGLNEGAYLSEIVRSGLNSVDRGQWEAATALGMKSSTVLRRIVIPQAMRVIVPPTGNETISMLKTTSLVLAVPFMLEITFVTNAIGNKNFLPVPLLIVAALWYLFITSILMIGQQRLEAYYGRGFDGEPSQNRRLRGVSKRQQAILAAGTVHTDPNLDVTP
;
A
#
# COMPACT_ATOMS: atom_id res chain seq x y z
N MET A 1 7.85 29.24 -12.20
CA MET A 1 8.06 28.30 -13.33
C MET A 1 9.06 28.92 -14.29
N LEU A 2 10.01 28.14 -14.81
CA LEU A 2 11.13 28.66 -15.60
C LEU A 2 10.77 28.96 -17.08
N TYR A 3 9.74 28.30 -17.63
CA TYR A 3 9.22 28.56 -18.98
C TYR A 3 7.70 28.73 -18.97
N PRO A 4 7.18 29.97 -19.07
CA PRO A 4 5.75 30.24 -18.92
C PRO A 4 4.89 29.86 -20.14
N ARG A 5 5.50 29.62 -21.31
CA ARG A 5 4.78 29.25 -22.54
C ARG A 5 5.59 28.22 -23.32
N ILE A 6 4.91 27.18 -23.81
CA ILE A 6 5.44 26.28 -24.83
C ILE A 6 4.78 26.71 -26.14
N SER A 7 5.54 27.45 -26.95
CA SER A 7 5.13 27.86 -28.29
C SER A 7 5.74 26.90 -29.31
N VAL A 8 4.89 26.27 -30.12
CA VAL A 8 5.36 25.57 -31.33
C VAL A 8 5.33 26.59 -32.47
N GLY A 9 6.51 27.04 -32.88
CA GLY A 9 6.70 28.07 -33.90
C GLY A 9 8.09 28.01 -34.52
N ILE A 10 8.30 28.77 -35.59
CA ILE A 10 9.62 28.93 -36.21
C ILE A 10 10.44 29.83 -35.27
N PRO A 11 11.68 29.46 -34.89
CA PRO A 11 12.54 30.37 -34.14
C PRO A 11 12.70 31.66 -34.95
N PHE A 12 12.29 32.80 -34.39
CA PHE A 12 12.24 34.13 -35.02
C PHE A 12 11.09 34.41 -36.03
N GLY A 13 10.02 33.58 -36.06
CA GLY A 13 8.82 33.79 -36.89
C GLY A 13 7.50 33.90 -36.10
N PRO A 14 6.32 33.93 -36.76
CA PRO A 14 5.03 33.95 -36.07
C PRO A 14 4.75 32.63 -35.33
N GLU A 15 4.26 32.73 -34.10
CA GLU A 15 3.84 31.60 -33.29
C GLU A 15 2.50 31.05 -33.82
N PHE A 16 2.47 29.79 -34.25
CA PHE A 16 1.25 29.16 -34.79
C PHE A 16 0.36 28.60 -33.69
N PHE A 17 0.97 28.02 -32.64
CA PHE A 17 0.26 27.48 -31.48
C PHE A 17 1.04 27.82 -30.21
N SER A 18 0.49 28.71 -29.39
CA SER A 18 1.02 29.03 -28.07
C SER A 18 0.16 28.34 -27.00
N PHE A 19 0.72 27.34 -26.32
CA PHE A 19 0.09 26.76 -25.14
C PHE A 19 0.76 27.33 -23.90
N THR A 20 -0.03 27.83 -22.95
CA THR A 20 0.50 28.15 -21.62
C THR A 20 0.93 26.84 -20.98
N THR A 21 2.17 26.74 -20.52
CA THR A 21 2.69 25.53 -19.84
C THR A 21 1.80 25.12 -18.66
N GLN A 22 1.12 26.08 -18.06
CA GLN A 22 0.18 25.93 -16.95
C GLN A 22 -1.12 25.20 -17.33
N ASP A 23 -1.51 25.22 -18.61
CA ASP A 23 -2.71 24.55 -19.13
C ASP A 23 -2.42 23.09 -19.54
N VAL A 24 -1.17 22.78 -19.95
CA VAL A 24 -0.76 21.45 -20.42
C VAL A 24 -0.17 20.59 -19.28
N VAL A 25 0.60 21.19 -18.37
CA VAL A 25 1.17 20.52 -17.19
C VAL A 25 0.74 21.31 -15.96
N ASN A 26 -0.57 21.26 -15.69
CA ASN A 26 -1.07 21.74 -14.41
C ASN A 26 -0.40 20.93 -13.29
N ALA A 27 -0.02 21.61 -12.21
CA ALA A 27 0.49 21.05 -10.97
C ALA A 27 -0.25 19.75 -10.58
N PHE A 28 -1.58 19.73 -10.70
CA PHE A 28 -2.42 18.55 -10.49
C PHE A 28 -2.03 17.32 -11.34
N VAL A 29 -1.84 17.51 -12.65
CA VAL A 29 -1.47 16.42 -13.57
C VAL A 29 -0.08 15.91 -13.27
N ALA A 30 0.86 16.81 -12.94
CA ALA A 30 2.22 16.43 -12.54
C ALA A 30 2.24 15.60 -11.24
N ALA A 31 1.44 15.99 -10.23
CA ALA A 31 1.28 15.20 -9.01
C ALA A 31 0.66 13.83 -9.27
N ILE A 32 -0.39 13.75 -10.08
CA ILE A 32 -1.02 12.47 -10.45
C ILE A 32 -0.03 11.56 -11.17
N LEU A 33 0.74 12.09 -12.12
CA LEU A 33 1.72 11.29 -12.86
C LEU A 33 2.86 10.84 -11.95
N GLY A 34 3.42 11.73 -11.14
CA GLY A 34 4.54 11.40 -10.25
C GLY A 34 4.15 10.37 -9.18
N LEU A 35 3.05 10.64 -8.45
CA LEU A 35 2.56 9.73 -7.42
C LEU A 35 1.96 8.45 -8.03
N GLY A 36 1.16 8.59 -9.08
CA GLY A 36 0.46 7.47 -9.70
C GLY A 36 1.40 6.47 -10.38
N LEU A 37 2.51 6.92 -10.98
CA LEU A 37 3.52 6.01 -11.53
C LEU A 37 4.30 5.29 -10.43
N ASN A 38 4.67 5.99 -9.35
CA ASN A 38 5.37 5.41 -8.21
C ASN A 38 4.51 4.33 -7.52
N GLU A 39 3.26 4.67 -7.22
CA GLU A 39 2.31 3.73 -6.63
C GLU A 39 1.86 2.63 -7.58
N GLY A 40 1.71 2.94 -8.87
CA GLY A 40 1.39 1.94 -9.88
C GLY A 40 2.43 0.83 -9.94
N ALA A 41 3.71 1.18 -9.83
CA ALA A 41 4.80 0.20 -9.75
C ALA A 41 4.70 -0.64 -8.46
N TYR A 42 4.46 -0.02 -7.32
CA TYR A 42 4.33 -0.71 -6.04
C TYR A 42 3.11 -1.66 -6.01
N LEU A 43 1.94 -1.19 -6.43
CA LEU A 43 0.72 -1.99 -6.53
C LEU A 43 0.86 -3.15 -7.52
N SER A 44 1.56 -2.95 -8.64
CA SER A 44 1.85 -4.02 -9.59
C SER A 44 2.63 -5.16 -8.94
N GLU A 45 3.62 -4.83 -8.10
CA GLU A 45 4.43 -5.81 -7.38
C GLU A 45 3.65 -6.54 -6.29
N ILE A 46 2.74 -5.84 -5.58
CA ILE A 46 1.80 -6.49 -4.65
C ILE A 46 0.92 -7.49 -5.41
N VAL A 47 0.30 -7.08 -6.52
CA VAL A 47 -0.58 -7.93 -7.31
C VAL A 47 0.17 -9.14 -7.85
N ARG A 48 1.38 -8.94 -8.37
CA ARG A 48 2.27 -10.01 -8.85
C ARG A 48 2.59 -11.00 -7.73
N SER A 49 2.98 -10.50 -6.57
CA SER A 49 3.31 -11.32 -5.39
C SER A 49 2.09 -12.09 -4.88
N GLY A 50 0.92 -11.45 -4.85
CA GLY A 50 -0.33 -12.09 -4.47
C GLY A 50 -0.77 -13.18 -5.44
N LEU A 51 -0.63 -12.98 -6.75
CA LEU A 51 -0.91 -14.02 -7.74
C LEU A 51 0.06 -15.20 -7.63
N ASN A 52 1.35 -14.93 -7.38
CA ASN A 52 2.37 -15.97 -7.19
C ASN A 52 2.27 -16.72 -5.86
N SER A 53 1.53 -16.18 -4.88
CA SER A 53 1.28 -16.85 -3.60
C SER A 53 0.30 -18.04 -3.72
N VAL A 54 -0.43 -18.14 -4.83
CA VAL A 54 -1.37 -19.23 -5.08
C VAL A 54 -0.60 -20.46 -5.56
N ASP A 55 -0.84 -21.59 -4.90
CA ASP A 55 -0.17 -22.87 -5.19
C ASP A 55 -0.39 -23.31 -6.65
N ARG A 56 0.67 -23.78 -7.31
CA ARG A 56 0.63 -24.23 -8.71
C ARG A 56 -0.28 -25.45 -8.92
N GLY A 57 -0.45 -26.29 -7.91
CA GLY A 57 -1.38 -27.41 -7.92
C GLY A 57 -2.85 -26.99 -8.13
N GLN A 58 -3.25 -25.77 -7.74
CA GLN A 58 -4.58 -25.24 -8.06
C GLN A 58 -4.76 -25.04 -9.57
N TRP A 59 -3.71 -24.61 -10.27
CA TRP A 59 -3.72 -24.48 -11.72
C TRP A 59 -3.74 -25.83 -12.42
N GLU A 60 -2.90 -26.76 -11.97
CA GLU A 60 -2.78 -28.10 -12.54
C GLU A 60 -4.08 -28.90 -12.34
N ALA A 61 -4.67 -28.87 -11.14
CA ALA A 61 -5.94 -29.54 -10.84
C ALA A 61 -7.10 -28.97 -11.65
N ALA A 62 -7.22 -27.64 -11.75
CA ALA A 62 -8.30 -27.01 -12.51
C ALA A 62 -8.18 -27.28 -14.02
N THR A 63 -6.95 -27.32 -14.54
CA THR A 63 -6.68 -27.67 -15.94
C THR A 63 -6.98 -29.15 -16.20
N ALA A 64 -6.67 -30.05 -15.27
CA ALA A 64 -7.01 -31.47 -15.35
C ALA A 64 -8.54 -31.71 -15.36
N LEU A 65 -9.31 -30.83 -14.72
CA LEU A 65 -10.78 -30.81 -14.77
C LEU A 65 -11.35 -30.17 -16.05
N GLY A 66 -10.50 -29.84 -17.04
CA GLY A 66 -10.91 -29.26 -18.32
C GLY A 66 -11.32 -27.78 -18.24
N MET A 67 -10.97 -27.06 -17.18
CA MET A 67 -11.32 -25.64 -17.04
C MET A 67 -10.46 -24.76 -17.95
N LYS A 68 -11.09 -23.83 -18.67
CA LYS A 68 -10.39 -22.77 -19.42
C LYS A 68 -9.61 -21.86 -18.46
N SER A 69 -8.42 -21.41 -18.86
CA SER A 69 -7.53 -20.56 -18.03
C SER A 69 -8.22 -19.30 -17.48
N SER A 70 -9.13 -18.68 -18.24
CA SER A 70 -9.91 -17.52 -17.76
C SER A 70 -10.85 -17.88 -16.61
N THR A 71 -11.41 -19.09 -16.62
CA THR A 71 -12.28 -19.61 -15.57
C THR A 71 -11.48 -19.95 -14.32
N VAL A 72 -10.31 -20.58 -14.49
CA VAL A 72 -9.36 -20.86 -13.40
C VAL A 72 -8.95 -19.56 -12.73
N LEU A 73 -8.54 -18.56 -13.52
CA LEU A 73 -8.12 -17.26 -12.99
C LEU A 73 -9.25 -16.60 -12.19
N ARG A 74 -10.45 -16.46 -12.77
CA ARG A 74 -11.56 -15.71 -12.15
C ARG A 74 -12.19 -16.41 -10.95
N ARG A 75 -12.31 -17.75 -10.97
CA ARG A 75 -13.03 -18.51 -9.93
C ARG A 75 -12.13 -19.11 -8.86
N ILE A 76 -10.85 -19.36 -9.15
CA ILE A 76 -9.94 -20.06 -8.25
C ILE A 76 -8.82 -19.13 -7.79
N VAL A 77 -8.06 -18.59 -8.74
CA VAL A 77 -6.80 -17.88 -8.42
C VAL A 77 -7.06 -16.49 -7.85
N ILE A 78 -7.88 -15.65 -8.50
CA ILE A 78 -8.16 -14.28 -8.05
C ILE A 78 -8.75 -14.28 -6.63
N PRO A 79 -9.79 -15.06 -6.29
CA PRO A 79 -10.34 -15.03 -4.93
C PRO A 79 -9.34 -15.43 -3.85
N GLN A 80 -8.38 -16.30 -4.16
CA GLN A 80 -7.31 -16.70 -3.25
C GLN A 80 -6.25 -15.61 -3.13
N ALA A 81 -5.74 -15.12 -4.26
CA ALA A 81 -4.75 -14.04 -4.32
C ALA A 81 -5.23 -12.75 -3.64
N MET A 82 -6.53 -12.43 -3.76
CA MET A 82 -7.11 -11.23 -3.12
C MET A 82 -6.97 -11.25 -1.59
N ARG A 83 -6.94 -12.42 -0.94
CA ARG A 83 -6.72 -12.51 0.51
C ARG A 83 -5.32 -12.06 0.93
N VAL A 84 -4.36 -12.13 0.02
CA VAL A 84 -2.96 -11.73 0.21
C VAL A 84 -2.71 -10.31 -0.29
N ILE A 85 -3.36 -9.90 -1.38
CA ILE A 85 -3.20 -8.56 -1.99
C ILE A 85 -3.85 -7.48 -1.13
N VAL A 86 -5.04 -7.74 -0.60
CA VAL A 86 -5.88 -6.69 -0.01
C VAL A 86 -5.30 -6.06 1.27
N PRO A 87 -4.78 -6.83 2.26
CA PRO A 87 -4.19 -6.22 3.46
C PRO A 87 -3.05 -5.22 3.18
N PRO A 88 -1.99 -5.57 2.40
CA PRO A 88 -0.91 -4.62 2.10
C PRO A 88 -1.39 -3.43 1.25
N THR A 89 -2.31 -3.63 0.30
CA THR A 89 -2.88 -2.50 -0.48
C THR A 89 -3.60 -1.47 0.42
N GLY A 90 -4.30 -1.93 1.47
CA GLY A 90 -4.91 -1.03 2.45
C GLY A 90 -3.87 -0.21 3.22
N ASN A 91 -2.81 -0.86 3.69
CA ASN A 91 -1.71 -0.19 4.37
C ASN A 91 -1.01 0.84 3.49
N GLU A 92 -0.76 0.51 2.22
CA GLU A 92 -0.18 1.45 1.27
C GLU A 92 -1.09 2.63 0.97
N THR A 93 -2.41 2.41 0.88
CA THR A 93 -3.36 3.52 0.68
C THR A 93 -3.26 4.55 1.82
N ILE A 94 -3.08 4.09 3.07
CA ILE A 94 -2.88 4.96 4.23
C ILE A 94 -1.51 5.63 4.19
N SER A 95 -0.47 4.89 3.79
CA SER A 95 0.87 5.45 3.56
C SER A 95 0.82 6.57 2.53
N MET A 96 0.11 6.34 1.42
CA MET A 96 -0.09 7.29 0.34
C MET A 96 -0.84 8.54 0.75
N LEU A 97 -1.85 8.42 1.61
CA LEU A 97 -2.50 9.60 2.17
C LEU A 97 -1.51 10.48 2.96
N LYS A 98 -0.52 9.89 3.63
CA LYS A 98 0.53 10.63 4.33
C LYS A 98 1.61 11.17 3.38
N THR A 99 1.97 10.44 2.32
CA THR A 99 2.96 10.95 1.35
C THR A 99 2.38 12.05 0.46
N THR A 100 1.07 12.02 0.15
CA THR A 100 0.40 13.11 -0.58
C THR A 100 0.48 14.45 0.15
N SER A 101 0.50 14.45 1.50
CA SER A 101 0.69 15.67 2.29
C SER A 101 2.14 16.20 2.24
N LEU A 102 3.11 15.35 1.93
CA LEU A 102 4.51 15.74 1.72
C LEU A 102 4.70 16.40 0.33
N VAL A 103 3.79 16.16 -0.62
CA VAL A 103 3.78 16.79 -1.96
C VAL A 103 3.29 18.25 -1.88
N LEU A 104 3.90 19.03 -0.99
CA LEU A 104 3.72 20.49 -0.90
C LEU A 104 4.38 21.23 -2.07
N ALA A 105 5.33 20.58 -2.75
CA ALA A 105 6.09 21.16 -3.86
C ALA A 105 5.22 21.39 -5.12
N VAL A 106 4.09 20.69 -5.21
CA VAL A 106 3.08 20.91 -6.23
C VAL A 106 1.98 21.76 -5.58
N PRO A 107 1.75 23.01 -6.03
CA PRO A 107 0.73 23.88 -5.43
C PRO A 107 -0.67 23.34 -5.72
N PHE A 108 -1.10 22.38 -4.90
CA PHE A 108 -2.45 21.85 -4.91
C PHE A 108 -3.26 22.62 -3.87
N MET A 109 -4.08 23.55 -4.36
CA MET A 109 -4.87 24.46 -3.51
C MET A 109 -5.90 23.77 -2.62
N LEU A 110 -6.11 22.46 -2.76
CA LEU A 110 -7.07 21.66 -2.00
C LEU A 110 -6.40 20.72 -0.97
N GLU A 111 -5.07 20.69 -0.91
CA GLU A 111 -4.36 19.87 0.08
C GLU A 111 -4.40 20.54 1.47
N ILE A 112 -4.65 19.75 2.52
CA ILE A 112 -4.89 20.27 3.88
C ILE A 112 -3.67 21.03 4.39
N THR A 113 -2.47 20.50 4.18
CA THR A 113 -1.21 21.12 4.62
C THR A 113 -0.90 22.41 3.86
N PHE A 114 -1.21 22.47 2.57
CA PHE A 114 -1.03 23.63 1.70
C PHE A 114 -1.97 24.76 2.12
N VAL A 115 -3.26 24.48 2.28
CA VAL A 115 -4.27 25.46 2.73
C VAL A 115 -3.91 26.00 4.11
N THR A 116 -3.49 25.11 5.01
CA THR A 116 -3.08 25.44 6.37
C THR A 116 -1.85 26.34 6.39
N ASN A 117 -0.82 26.04 5.58
CA ASN A 117 0.36 26.90 5.44
C ASN A 117 0.01 28.25 4.81
N ALA A 118 -0.84 28.27 3.79
CA ALA A 118 -1.24 29.50 3.11
C ALA A 118 -1.99 30.47 4.06
N ILE A 119 -2.89 29.95 4.91
CA ILE A 119 -3.60 30.75 5.91
C ILE A 119 -2.67 31.10 7.09
N GLY A 120 -1.83 30.17 7.53
CA GLY A 120 -0.89 30.38 8.64
C GLY A 120 0.15 31.44 8.35
N ASN A 121 0.68 31.48 7.13
CA ASN A 121 1.59 32.53 6.71
C ASN A 121 0.91 33.90 6.58
N LYS A 122 -0.36 33.95 6.15
CA LYS A 122 -1.13 35.21 6.08
C LYS A 122 -1.44 35.78 7.46
N ASN A 123 -1.72 34.91 8.43
CA ASN A 123 -2.10 35.30 9.79
C ASN A 123 -0.91 35.31 10.77
N PHE A 124 0.31 35.08 10.29
CA PHE A 124 1.53 34.92 11.11
C PHE A 124 1.41 33.87 12.22
N LEU A 125 0.55 32.87 12.03
CA LEU A 125 0.26 31.78 12.95
C LEU A 125 0.46 30.41 12.27
N PRO A 126 1.67 30.11 11.74
CA PRO A 126 1.92 28.85 11.03
C PRO A 126 1.87 27.63 11.98
N VAL A 127 2.44 27.74 13.18
CA VAL A 127 2.53 26.61 14.13
C VAL A 127 1.15 26.12 14.60
N PRO A 128 0.21 26.98 15.06
CA PRO A 128 -1.13 26.53 15.47
C PRO A 128 -1.91 25.88 14.32
N LEU A 129 -1.75 26.39 13.10
CA LEU A 129 -2.46 25.85 11.95
C LEU A 129 -1.89 24.47 11.55
N LEU A 130 -0.58 24.25 11.57
CA LEU A 130 0.01 22.92 11.34
C LEU A 130 -0.50 21.86 12.32
N ILE A 131 -0.78 22.23 13.58
CA ILE A 131 -1.40 21.33 14.56
C ILE A 131 -2.81 20.93 14.12
N VAL A 132 -3.60 21.89 13.60
CA VAL A 132 -4.95 21.60 13.05
C VAL A 132 -4.85 20.64 11.86
N ALA A 133 -3.90 20.84 10.94
CA ALA A 133 -3.66 19.91 9.85
C ALA A 133 -3.33 18.51 10.37
N ALA A 134 -2.42 18.39 11.34
CA ALA A 134 -2.06 17.10 11.95
C ALA A 134 -3.27 16.38 12.57
N LEU A 135 -4.16 17.11 13.24
CA LEU A 135 -5.40 16.56 13.79
C LEU A 135 -6.35 16.05 12.69
N TRP A 136 -6.49 16.79 11.58
CA TRP A 136 -7.26 16.34 10.43
C TRP A 136 -6.66 15.09 9.78
N TYR A 137 -5.34 15.02 9.64
CA TYR A 137 -4.66 13.82 9.15
C TYR A 137 -4.88 12.62 10.07
N LEU A 138 -4.80 12.81 11.38
CA LEU A 138 -5.11 11.78 12.37
C LEU A 138 -6.55 11.31 12.27
N PHE A 139 -7.50 12.23 12.13
CA PHE A 139 -8.91 11.92 12.00
C PHE A 139 -9.20 11.08 10.75
N ILE A 140 -8.71 11.51 9.58
CA ILE A 140 -8.91 10.78 8.32
C ILE A 140 -8.21 9.42 8.36
N THR A 141 -6.97 9.37 8.85
CA THR A 141 -6.22 8.11 9.00
C THR A 141 -6.96 7.14 9.92
N SER A 142 -7.54 7.63 11.02
CA SER A 142 -8.32 6.79 11.93
C SER A 142 -9.56 6.20 11.27
N ILE A 143 -10.28 6.99 10.46
CA ILE A 143 -11.44 6.51 9.69
C ILE A 143 -11.01 5.44 8.68
N LEU A 144 -9.92 5.68 7.94
CA LEU A 144 -9.39 4.70 6.99
C LEU A 144 -8.94 3.42 7.68
N MET A 145 -8.31 3.52 8.85
CA MET A 145 -7.88 2.36 9.63
C MET A 145 -9.07 1.50 10.06
N ILE A 146 -10.22 2.09 10.40
CA ILE A 146 -11.46 1.34 10.66
C ILE A 146 -11.93 0.61 9.38
N GLY A 147 -11.85 1.26 8.22
CA GLY A 147 -12.14 0.64 6.93
C GLY A 147 -11.23 -0.55 6.62
N GLN A 148 -9.92 -0.36 6.81
CA GLN A 148 -8.90 -1.39 6.65
C GLN A 148 -9.15 -2.56 7.60
N GLN A 149 -9.43 -2.33 8.88
CA GLN A 149 -9.72 -3.39 9.85
C GLN A 149 -10.92 -4.25 9.43
N ARG A 150 -11.96 -3.65 8.86
CA ARG A 150 -13.11 -4.41 8.32
C ARG A 150 -12.72 -5.22 7.09
N LEU A 151 -11.92 -4.64 6.22
CA LEU A 151 -11.43 -5.29 5.01
C LEU A 151 -10.51 -6.47 5.35
N GLU A 152 -9.61 -6.30 6.32
CA GLU A 152 -8.78 -7.35 6.90
C GLU A 152 -9.61 -8.39 7.63
N ALA A 153 -10.65 -8.04 8.37
CA ALA A 153 -11.52 -9.03 9.00
C ALA A 153 -12.24 -9.92 7.97
N TYR A 154 -12.53 -9.38 6.78
CA TYR A 154 -13.15 -10.11 5.68
C TYR A 154 -12.13 -10.99 4.91
N TYR A 155 -10.93 -10.48 4.62
CA TYR A 155 -9.92 -11.17 3.80
C TYR A 155 -8.84 -11.93 4.60
N GLY A 156 -8.62 -11.58 5.87
CA GLY A 156 -7.50 -11.99 6.72
C GLY A 156 -7.65 -13.33 7.43
N ARG A 157 -8.71 -14.10 7.18
CA ARG A 157 -8.76 -15.50 7.64
C ARG A 157 -7.87 -16.36 6.73
N GLY A 158 -6.57 -16.45 7.05
CA GLY A 158 -5.71 -17.50 6.48
C GLY A 158 -4.22 -17.20 6.30
N PHE A 159 -3.72 -16.01 6.63
CA PHE A 159 -2.30 -15.66 6.45
C PHE A 159 -1.66 -15.13 7.74
N ASP A 160 -1.87 -15.85 8.85
CA ASP A 160 -0.98 -15.76 10.01
C ASP A 160 0.35 -16.44 9.63
N GLY A 161 1.13 -15.77 8.77
CA GLY A 161 2.45 -16.17 8.29
C GLY A 161 3.57 -15.96 9.30
N GLU A 162 3.25 -15.85 10.59
CA GLU A 162 4.21 -16.13 11.64
C GLU A 162 3.55 -17.09 12.64
N PRO A 163 4.10 -18.31 12.84
CA PRO A 163 3.87 -18.98 14.10
C PRO A 163 4.55 -18.09 15.15
N SER A 164 3.81 -17.13 15.70
CA SER A 164 4.23 -16.34 16.84
C SER A 164 4.78 -17.32 17.87
N GLN A 165 6.10 -17.32 18.04
CA GLN A 165 6.82 -18.28 18.88
C GLN A 165 6.27 -18.22 20.32
N ASN A 166 5.70 -17.07 20.70
CA ASN A 166 4.95 -16.83 21.93
C ASN A 166 3.67 -17.66 22.10
N ARG A 167 3.04 -18.17 21.02
CA ARG A 167 1.86 -19.04 21.13
C ARG A 167 2.24 -20.49 21.43
N ARG A 168 3.43 -20.94 21.01
CA ARG A 168 3.94 -22.29 21.32
C ARG A 168 4.27 -22.46 22.81
N LEU A 169 4.69 -21.39 23.50
CA LEU A 169 5.04 -21.44 24.92
C LEU A 169 3.84 -21.31 25.87
N ARG A 170 2.66 -20.90 25.37
CA ARG A 170 1.45 -20.70 26.17
C ARG A 170 0.76 -21.99 26.63
N GLY A 171 1.10 -23.13 26.02
CA GLY A 171 0.56 -24.45 26.39
C GLY A 171 1.52 -25.33 27.19
N VAL A 172 2.75 -24.88 27.44
CA VAL A 172 3.82 -25.71 28.03
C VAL A 172 3.88 -25.45 29.53
N SER A 173 3.69 -26.49 30.34
CA SER A 173 3.78 -26.41 31.81
C SER A 173 5.13 -25.83 32.24
N LYS A 174 5.18 -25.03 33.31
CA LYS A 174 6.44 -24.42 33.85
C LYS A 174 7.57 -25.45 34.00
N ARG A 175 7.23 -26.71 34.29
CA ARG A 175 8.18 -27.82 34.42
C ARG A 175 8.83 -28.20 33.09
N GLN A 176 8.06 -28.22 32.00
CA GLN A 176 8.57 -28.49 30.66
C GLN A 176 9.38 -27.31 30.11
N GLN A 177 9.05 -26.07 30.47
CA GLN A 177 9.85 -24.89 30.13
C GLN A 177 11.25 -24.95 30.77
N ALA A 178 11.35 -25.38 32.03
CA ALA A 178 12.63 -25.57 32.71
C ALA A 178 13.48 -26.69 32.08
N ILE A 179 12.84 -27.77 31.62
CA ILE A 179 13.52 -28.89 30.95
C ILE A 179 14.05 -28.46 29.56
N LEU A 180 13.29 -27.68 28.80
CA LEU A 180 13.75 -27.11 27.53
C LEU A 180 14.88 -26.11 27.70
N ALA A 181 14.83 -25.27 28.76
CA ALA A 181 15.88 -24.31 29.07
C ALA A 181 17.19 -24.96 29.55
N ALA A 182 17.14 -26.20 30.03
CA ALA A 182 18.32 -26.96 30.46
C ALA A 182 19.15 -27.49 29.28
N GLY A 183 18.67 -27.37 28.04
CA GLY A 183 19.41 -27.78 26.83
C GLY A 183 19.62 -29.29 26.71
N THR A 184 18.90 -30.11 27.49
CA THR A 184 19.11 -31.56 27.59
C THR A 184 18.26 -32.37 26.60
N VAL A 185 17.52 -31.74 25.68
CA VAL A 185 16.60 -32.42 24.75
C VAL A 185 16.78 -31.89 23.33
N HIS A 186 16.85 -32.79 22.34
CA HIS A 186 16.84 -32.44 20.93
C HIS A 186 15.50 -31.79 20.55
N THR A 187 15.57 -30.65 19.85
CA THR A 187 14.43 -29.75 19.58
C THR A 187 13.42 -30.24 18.54
N ASP A 188 13.57 -31.47 18.03
CA ASP A 188 12.68 -32.04 17.01
C ASP A 188 11.75 -33.10 17.62
N PRO A 189 10.45 -32.79 17.81
CA PRO A 189 9.47 -33.75 18.35
C PRO A 189 9.09 -34.88 17.40
N ASN A 190 9.72 -34.97 16.22
CA ASN A 190 9.41 -35.97 15.18
C ASN A 190 10.56 -36.96 14.90
N LEU A 191 11.62 -36.99 15.72
CA LEU A 191 12.75 -37.91 15.51
C LEU A 191 12.56 -39.32 16.11
N ASP A 192 11.46 -39.58 16.81
CA ASP A 192 11.16 -40.90 17.36
C ASP A 192 10.04 -41.61 16.58
N VAL A 193 10.39 -42.27 15.48
CA VAL A 193 9.86 -43.55 14.91
C VAL A 193 10.41 -43.67 13.48
N THR A 194 11.39 -44.50 13.14
CA THR A 194 11.42 -45.98 13.09
C THR A 194 12.86 -46.37 12.71
N PRO A 195 13.41 -47.52 13.15
CA PRO A 195 14.66 -48.05 12.58
C PRO A 195 14.53 -48.44 11.10
#